data_AF-A0A383TBY1-F1
#
_entry.id   AF-A0A383TBY1-F1
#
_cell.length_a   1.000
_cell.length_b   1.000
_cell.length_c   1.000
_cell.angle_alpha   90.00
_cell.angle_beta   90.00
_cell.angle_gamma   90.00
#
_symmetry.space_group_name_H-M   'P 1'
#
loop_
_entity.id
_entity.type
_entity.pdbx_description
1 polymer ?
#
loop_
_entity_poly.entity_id
_entity_poly.type
_entity_poly.pdbx_seq_one_letter_code
_entity_poly.pdbx_strand_id
1 'polypeptide(L)' 'MVEKEKAEEIMAKYNRNFGTFTKNATRKEFKTVLKYVAEEANRKQRKLVGLDK' A
#
# COMPACT_ATOMS: atom_id res chain seq x y z
N MET A 1 8.91 -6.01 -6.20
CA MET A 1 8.87 -5.94 -4.71
C MET A 1 9.22 -4.57 -4.14
N VAL A 2 9.80 -3.64 -4.93
CA VAL A 2 10.16 -2.27 -4.50
C VAL A 2 9.00 -1.46 -3.89
N GLU A 3 7.75 -1.69 -4.35
CA GLU A 3 6.60 -0.91 -3.85
C GLU A 3 6.15 -1.29 -2.44
N LYS A 4 6.37 -2.55 -2.02
CA LYS A 4 6.01 -3.02 -0.68
C LYS A 4 6.90 -2.39 0.38
N GLU A 5 8.22 -2.50 0.22
CA GLU A 5 9.20 -1.96 1.16
C GLU A 5 9.00 -0.46 1.33
N LYS A 6 8.79 0.26 0.22
CA LYS A 6 8.53 1.69 0.24
C LYS A 6 7.20 2.05 0.92
N ALA A 7 6.13 1.28 0.71
CA ALA A 7 4.88 1.50 1.41
C ALA A 7 5.02 1.24 2.92
N GLU A 8 5.78 0.22 3.31
CA GLU A 8 6.07 -0.10 4.72
C GLU A 8 6.91 0.98 5.40
N GLU A 9 7.96 1.47 4.74
CA GLU A 9 8.76 2.60 5.23
C GLU A 9 7.90 3.84 5.46
N ILE A 10 7.01 4.15 4.50
CA ILE A 10 6.08 5.28 4.64
C ILE A 10 5.16 5.06 5.85
N MET A 11 4.53 3.89 5.96
CA MET A 11 3.61 3.61 7.08
C MET A 11 4.32 3.59 8.43
N ALA A 12 5.58 3.18 8.49
CA ALA A 12 6.39 3.20 9.70
C ALA A 12 6.57 4.63 10.25
N LYS A 13 6.76 5.65 9.39
CA LYS A 13 6.84 7.06 9.80
C LYS A 13 5.62 7.55 10.57
N TYR A 14 4.45 6.97 10.29
CA TYR A 14 3.17 7.31 10.91
C TYR A 14 2.75 6.30 11.99
N ASN A 15 3.69 5.55 12.56
CA ASN A 15 3.45 4.52 13.57
C ASN A 15 2.44 3.46 13.14
N ARG A 16 2.38 3.18 11.82
CA ARG A 16 1.39 2.29 11.20
C ARG A 16 -0.06 2.68 11.51
N ASN A 17 -0.32 3.91 11.93
CA ASN A 17 -1.66 4.40 12.23
C ASN A 17 -2.25 5.05 10.98
N PHE A 18 -3.34 4.46 10.45
CA PHE A 18 -3.99 4.95 9.25
C PHE A 18 -4.61 6.36 9.42
N GLY A 19 -5.13 6.69 10.60
CA GLY A 19 -5.67 8.02 10.90
C GLY A 19 -4.59 9.11 10.91
N THR A 20 -3.43 8.81 11.49
CA THR A 20 -2.27 9.71 11.50
C THR A 20 -1.70 9.86 10.09
N PHE A 21 -1.58 8.76 9.36
CA PHE A 21 -1.13 8.74 7.97
C PHE A 21 -2.04 9.58 7.06
N THR A 22 -3.35 9.36 7.08
CA THR A 22 -4.31 10.09 6.22
C THR A 22 -4.32 11.60 6.48
N LYS A 23 -4.09 12.03 7.74
CA LYS A 23 -4.04 13.45 8.10
C LYS A 23 -2.72 14.14 7.76
N ASN A 24 -1.59 13.44 7.91
CA ASN A 24 -0.26 14.06 7.91
C ASN A 24 0.62 13.65 6.72
N ALA A 25 0.21 12.67 5.90
CA ALA A 25 1.01 12.23 4.76
C ALA A 25 1.04 13.24 3.63
N THR A 26 2.18 13.34 2.96
CA THR A 26 2.25 14.09 1.70
C THR A 26 1.41 13.38 0.63
N ARG A 27 0.94 14.13 -0.37
CA ARG A 27 0.21 13.56 -1.52
C ARG A 27 0.97 12.42 -2.21
N LYS A 28 2.31 12.52 -2.27
CA LYS A 28 3.18 11.51 -2.88
C LYS A 28 3.21 10.23 -2.04
N GLU A 29 3.38 10.35 -0.73
CA GLU A 29 3.35 9.22 0.20
C GLU A 29 1.99 8.54 0.21
N PHE A 30 0.92 9.34 0.25
CA PHE A 30 -0.45 8.86 0.20
C PHE A 30 -0.71 8.01 -1.04
N LYS A 31 -0.38 8.55 -2.22
CA LYS A 31 -0.54 7.85 -3.50
C LYS A 31 0.31 6.57 -3.57
N THR A 32 1.52 6.59 -3.00
CA THR A 32 2.42 5.42 -3.01
C THR A 32 1.83 4.26 -2.21
N VAL A 33 1.35 4.52 -0.98
CA VAL A 33 0.74 3.49 -0.14
C VAL A 33 -0.56 2.97 -0.77
N LEU A 34 -1.42 3.85 -1.28
CA LEU A 34 -2.68 3.42 -1.91
C LEU A 34 -2.44 2.60 -3.19
N LYS A 35 -1.44 2.96 -4.00
CA LYS A 35 -1.05 2.17 -5.17
C LYS A 35 -0.65 0.75 -4.77
N TYR A 36 0.19 0.62 -3.75
CA TYR A 36 0.57 -0.69 -3.21
C TYR A 36 -0.65 -1.49 -2.74
N VAL A 37 -1.56 -0.88 -1.96
CA VAL A 37 -2.78 -1.55 -1.49
C VAL A 37 -3.65 -2.04 -2.66
N ALA A 38 -3.83 -1.21 -3.69
CA ALA A 38 -4.61 -1.57 -4.86
C ALA A 38 -3.98 -2.73 -5.66
N GLU A 39 -2.65 -2.71 -5.84
CA GLU A 39 -1.92 -3.79 -6.52
C GLU A 39 -1.98 -5.11 -5.75
N GLU A 40 -1.82 -5.06 -4.42
CA GLU A 40 -1.97 -6.22 -3.55
C GLU A 40 -3.39 -6.79 -3.58
N ALA A 41 -4.41 -5.93 -3.58
CA ALA A 41 -5.80 -6.34 -3.72
C ALA A 41 -6.03 -7.03 -5.07
N ASN A 42 -5.52 -6.45 -6.16
CA ASN A 42 -5.60 -7.03 -7.50
C ASN A 42 -4.89 -8.39 -7.58
N ARG A 43 -3.69 -8.53 -7.00
CA ARG A 43 -2.97 -9.82 -6.96
C ARG A 43 -3.77 -10.87 -6.19
N LYS A 44 -4.29 -10.52 -5.01
CA LYS A 44 -5.12 -11.43 -4.21
C LYS A 44 -6.39 -11.85 -4.96
N GLN A 45 -7.04 -10.92 -5.67
CA GLN A 45 -8.18 -11.24 -6.52
C GLN A 45 -7.82 -12.20 -7.65
N ARG A 46 -6.74 -11.93 -8.39
CA ARG A 46 -6.28 -12.83 -9.47
C ARG A 46 -6.03 -14.24 -8.96
N LYS A 47 -5.40 -14.37 -7.79
CA LYS A 47 -5.20 -15.66 -7.12
C LYS A 47 -6.51 -16.35 -6.76
N LEU A 48 -7.49 -15.61 -6.24
CA LEU A 48 -8.80 -16.15 -5.89
C LEU A 48 -9.53 -16.75 -7.10
N VAL A 49 -9.45 -16.08 -8.25
CA VAL A 49 -10.17 -16.49 -9.48
C VAL A 49 -9.33 -17.37 -10.43
N GLY A 50 -8.18 -17.87 -9.97
CA GLY A 50 -7.32 -18.74 -10.77
C GLY A 50 -6.65 -18.06 -11.99
N LEU A 51 -6.52 -16.72 -11.94
CA LEU A 51 -5.85 -15.91 -12.97
C LEU A 51 -4.38 -15.63 -12.64
N ASP A 52 -3.91 -15.92 -11.42
CA ASP A 52 -2.48 -16.04 -11.12
C ASP A 52 -2.03 -17.41 -11.66
N LYS A 53 -1.39 -17.41 -12.84
CA LYS A 53 -0.66 -18.58 -13.35
C LYS A 53 0.72 -18.68 -12.73
#